data_AF-A0A6M2E6E7-F1
#
_entry.id   AF-A0A6M2E6E7-F1
#
_cell.length_a   1.000
_cell.length_b   1.000
_cell.length_c   1.000
_cell.angle_alpha   90.00
_cell.angle_beta   90.00
_cell.angle_gamma   90.00
#
_symmetry.space_group_name_H-M   'P 1'
#
loop_
_entity.id
_entity.type
_entity.pdbx_description
1 polymer ?
#
loop_
_entity_poly.entity_id
_entity_poly.type
_entity_poly.pdbx_seq_one_letter_code
_entity_poly.pdbx_strand_id
1 'polypeptide(L)'
;CGHALCDNCVELLFVKGSGACPQCNVPLRRGNFRLQIFEDSKVEKEVDIRRKILKDYNKREEDFETLRAYNDYLEEVETIIYNLANEIDVEATRRKVEQYKRENKVQIQKGKLKASKDEEYLEELLELERQETEMRRDQLAEVEKAA
;
A
#
# COMPACT_ATOMS: atom_id res chain seq x y z
N CYS A 1 11.73 -6.73 8.20
CA CYS A 1 13.07 -6.11 8.19
C CYS A 1 13.38 -5.43 6.87
N GLY A 2 12.84 -5.90 5.73
CA GLY A 2 13.09 -5.26 4.43
C GLY A 2 14.49 -5.57 3.89
N HIS A 3 14.98 -6.79 4.14
CA HIS A 3 16.20 -7.31 3.53
C HIS A 3 15.80 -8.31 2.44
N ALA A 4 16.36 -8.14 1.24
CA ALA A 4 16.11 -9.01 0.11
C ALA A 4 16.73 -10.40 0.31
N LEU A 5 15.99 -11.44 -0.11
CA LEU A 5 16.45 -12.83 -0.18
C LEU A 5 15.97 -13.41 -1.49
N CYS A 6 16.81 -14.18 -2.18
CA CYS A 6 16.37 -14.91 -3.37
C CYS A 6 15.47 -16.09 -3.00
N ASP A 7 14.72 -16.59 -3.96
CA ASP A 7 13.75 -17.69 -3.75
C ASP A 7 14.40 -18.91 -3.10
N ASN A 8 15.57 -19.33 -3.59
CA ASN A 8 16.30 -20.47 -3.03
C ASN A 8 16.70 -20.25 -1.56
N CYS A 9 17.12 -19.03 -1.19
CA CYS A 9 17.42 -18.71 0.21
C CYS A 9 16.17 -18.77 1.09
N VAL A 10 15.01 -18.33 0.57
CA VAL A 10 13.74 -18.43 1.31
C VAL A 10 13.35 -19.89 1.52
N GLU A 11 13.50 -20.74 0.50
CA GLU A 11 13.17 -22.17 0.59
C GLU A 11 14.06 -22.89 1.60
N LEU A 12 15.37 -22.64 1.59
CA LEU A 12 16.34 -23.32 2.46
C LEU A 12 16.31 -22.82 3.91
N LEU A 13 16.18 -21.50 4.13
CA LEU A 13 16.23 -20.93 5.49
C LEU A 13 14.90 -21.05 6.23
N PHE A 14 13.77 -21.16 5.52
CA PHE A 14 12.42 -21.16 6.09
C PHE A 14 11.67 -22.47 5.82
N VAL A 15 12.39 -23.60 5.73
CA VAL A 15 11.81 -24.95 5.51
C VAL A 15 10.71 -25.27 6.54
N LYS A 16 10.92 -24.93 7.81
CA LYS A 16 9.94 -25.13 8.89
C LYS A 16 8.84 -24.05 8.93
N GLY A 17 8.73 -23.22 7.89
CA GLY A 17 7.74 -22.14 7.77
C GLY A 17 8.06 -20.85 8.53
N SER A 18 9.04 -20.87 9.43
CA SER A 18 9.54 -19.70 10.16
C SER A 18 11.04 -19.81 10.38
N GLY A 19 11.71 -18.66 10.52
CA GLY A 19 13.15 -18.55 10.64
C GLY A 19 13.57 -17.12 10.98
N ALA A 20 14.85 -16.88 11.21
CA ALA A 20 15.37 -15.55 11.45
C ALA A 20 16.01 -14.97 10.18
N CYS A 21 15.87 -13.66 9.98
CA CYS A 21 16.57 -12.97 8.90
C CYS A 21 18.10 -13.08 9.10
N PRO A 22 18.88 -13.49 8.08
CA PRO A 22 20.33 -13.69 8.25
C PRO A 22 21.11 -12.39 8.48
N GLN A 23 20.54 -11.23 8.15
CA GLN A 23 21.23 -9.93 8.31
C GLN A 23 20.93 -9.22 9.64
N CYS A 24 19.72 -9.38 10.18
CA CYS A 24 19.27 -8.62 11.38
C CYS A 24 18.61 -9.48 12.45
N ASN A 25 18.57 -10.79 12.25
CA ASN A 25 18.02 -11.77 13.18
C ASN A 25 16.54 -11.58 13.57
N VAL A 26 15.80 -10.73 12.85
CA VAL A 26 14.36 -10.55 13.08
C VAL A 26 13.62 -11.85 12.70
N PRO A 27 12.73 -12.37 13.57
CA PRO A 27 11.94 -13.56 13.25
C PRO A 27 10.93 -13.25 12.14
N LEU A 28 10.97 -14.05 11.07
CA LEU A 28 10.11 -13.92 9.89
C LEU A 28 9.37 -15.24 9.63
N ARG A 29 8.22 -15.13 8.96
CA ARG A 29 7.42 -16.26 8.48
C ARG A 29 7.53 -16.35 6.97
N ARG A 30 7.57 -17.58 6.43
CA ARG A 30 7.68 -17.83 4.98
C ARG A 30 6.56 -17.13 4.19
N GLY A 31 5.33 -17.13 4.70
CA GLY A 31 4.19 -16.47 4.04
C GLY A 31 4.23 -14.94 4.03
N ASN A 32 5.17 -14.31 4.74
CA ASN A 32 5.30 -12.85 4.77
C ASN A 32 6.26 -12.31 3.70
N PHE A 33 6.99 -13.18 2.99
CA PHE A 33 7.80 -12.76 1.85
C PHE A 33 6.89 -12.33 0.70
N ARG A 34 7.36 -11.36 -0.07
CA ARG A 34 6.67 -10.79 -1.23
C ARG A 34 7.68 -10.66 -2.35
N LEU A 35 7.17 -10.69 -3.59
CA LEU A 35 7.99 -10.39 -4.75
C LEU A 35 8.48 -8.94 -4.66
N GLN A 36 9.79 -8.78 -4.82
CA GLN A 36 10.46 -7.50 -4.88
C GLN A 36 10.24 -6.91 -6.29
N ILE A 37 9.69 -5.69 -6.35
CA ILE A 37 9.42 -4.96 -7.59
C ILE A 37 10.54 -3.96 -7.85
N PHE A 38 11.06 -3.32 -6.79
CA PHE A 38 12.16 -2.37 -6.88
C PHE A 38 13.49 -3.02 -6.56
N GLU A 39 14.56 -2.66 -7.27
CA GLU A 39 15.91 -3.17 -6.98
C GLU A 39 16.41 -2.75 -5.60
N ASP A 40 16.04 -1.54 -5.13
CA ASP A 40 16.43 -1.05 -3.82
C ASP A 40 15.51 -1.56 -2.71
N SER A 41 16.10 -2.39 -1.83
CA SER A 41 15.45 -2.95 -0.64
C SER A 41 14.97 -1.89 0.36
N LYS A 42 15.59 -0.71 0.39
CA LYS A 42 15.15 0.42 1.23
C LYS A 42 13.86 1.03 0.71
N VAL A 43 13.76 1.21 -0.61
CA VAL A 43 12.54 1.70 -1.27
C VAL A 43 11.40 0.72 -1.03
N GLU A 44 11.62 -0.59 -1.15
CA GLU A 44 10.62 -1.61 -0.81
C GLU A 44 10.14 -1.50 0.65
N LYS A 45 11.08 -1.36 1.59
CA LYS A 45 10.76 -1.19 3.01
C LYS A 45 9.90 0.04 3.24
N GLU A 46 10.27 1.18 2.65
CA GLU A 46 9.52 2.44 2.74
C GLU A 46 8.12 2.30 2.13
N VAL A 47 8.00 1.73 0.93
CA VAL A 47 6.72 1.54 0.23
C VAL A 47 5.77 0.66 1.05
N ASP A 48 6.25 -0.43 1.65
CA ASP A 48 5.42 -1.28 2.52
C ASP A 48 4.98 -0.54 3.81
N ILE A 49 5.89 0.24 4.41
CA ILE A 49 5.56 1.07 5.58
C ILE A 49 4.53 2.14 5.20
N ARG A 50 4.76 2.91 4.14
CA ARG A 50 3.84 3.93 3.62
C ARG A 50 2.46 3.34 3.36
N ARG A 51 2.38 2.19 2.69
CA ARG A 51 1.10 1.49 2.43
C ARG A 51 0.38 1.10 3.72
N LYS A 52 1.10 0.68 4.76
CA LYS A 52 0.51 0.34 6.07
C LYS A 52 0.02 1.57 6.81
N ILE A 53 0.82 2.63 6.85
CA ILE A 53 0.48 3.88 7.52
C ILE A 53 -0.73 4.54 6.84
N LEU A 54 -0.73 4.69 5.51
CA LEU A 54 -1.84 5.31 4.78
C LEU A 54 -3.17 4.53 4.88
N LYS A 55 -3.14 3.23 5.20
CA LYS A 55 -4.38 2.47 5.50
C LYS A 55 -5.04 2.94 6.80
N ASP A 56 -4.27 3.44 7.74
CA ASP A 56 -4.75 3.93 9.03
C ASP A 56 -4.86 5.47 9.02
N TYR A 57 -3.94 6.17 8.34
CA TYR A 57 -3.96 7.61 8.13
C TYR A 57 -4.60 7.93 6.77
N ASN A 58 -5.93 7.81 6.72
CA ASN A 58 -6.72 7.93 5.50
C ASN A 58 -7.66 9.15 5.46
N LYS A 59 -7.35 10.21 6.23
CA LYS A 59 -8.07 11.48 6.12
C LYS A 59 -7.72 12.16 4.80
N ARG A 60 -8.70 12.82 4.19
CA ARG A 60 -8.56 13.54 2.93
C ARG A 60 -8.70 15.05 3.17
N GLU A 61 -8.35 15.86 2.18
CA GLU A 61 -8.43 17.32 2.27
C GLU A 61 -9.82 17.81 2.73
N GLU A 62 -10.88 17.17 2.24
CA GLU A 62 -12.28 17.41 2.63
C GLU A 62 -12.60 17.16 4.12
N ASP A 63 -11.75 16.44 4.85
CA ASP A 63 -11.90 16.21 6.30
C ASP A 63 -11.28 17.34 7.14
N PHE A 64 -10.69 18.36 6.51
CA PHE A 64 -10.02 19.49 7.17
C PHE A 64 -10.68 20.82 6.80
N GLU A 65 -10.69 21.76 7.74
CA GLU A 65 -11.24 23.11 7.53
C GLU A 65 -10.34 23.99 6.64
N THR A 66 -9.04 23.71 6.61
CA THR A 66 -8.06 24.50 5.86
C THR A 66 -7.04 23.60 5.19
N LEU A 67 -6.56 24.05 4.02
CA LEU A 67 -5.48 23.39 3.29
C LEU A 67 -4.19 23.29 4.13
N ARG A 68 -3.93 24.27 5.00
CA ARG A 68 -2.78 24.24 5.90
C ARG A 68 -2.86 23.07 6.88
N ALA A 69 -4.01 22.86 7.53
CA ALA A 69 -4.20 21.75 8.45
C ALA A 69 -4.04 20.38 7.76
N TYR A 70 -4.50 20.28 6.50
CA TYR A 70 -4.28 19.07 5.70
C TYR A 70 -2.80 18.85 5.38
N ASN A 71 -2.06 19.89 4.97
CA ASN A 71 -0.63 19.78 4.71
C ASN A 71 0.18 19.45 5.97
N ASP A 72 -0.16 20.04 7.12
CA ASP A 72 0.47 19.71 8.40
C ASP A 72 0.22 18.23 8.78
N TYR A 73 -0.97 17.71 8.47
CA TYR A 73 -1.29 16.28 8.62
C TYR A 73 -0.46 15.38 7.69
N LEU A 74 -0.30 15.77 6.42
CA LEU A 74 0.54 15.03 5.47
C LEU A 74 2.01 14.99 5.92
N GLU A 75 2.53 16.11 6.41
CA GLU A 75 3.89 16.20 6.96
C GLU A 75 4.07 15.31 8.20
N GLU A 76 3.07 15.26 9.08
CA GLU A 76 3.07 14.36 10.24
C GLU A 76 3.10 12.89 9.80
N VAL A 77 2.30 12.53 8.78
CA VAL A 77 2.29 11.18 8.20
C VAL A 77 3.64 10.83 7.60
N GLU A 78 4.26 11.74 6.86
CA GLU A 78 5.58 11.50 6.25
C GLU A 78 6.67 11.38 7.33
N THR A 79 6.62 12.18 8.40
CA THR A 79 7.51 12.06 9.55
C THR A 79 7.41 10.66 10.18
N ILE A 80 6.20 10.13 10.35
CA ILE A 80 5.97 8.77 10.86
C ILE A 80 6.59 7.72 9.93
N ILE A 81 6.37 7.85 8.62
CA ILE A 81 6.91 6.91 7.62
C ILE A 81 8.44 6.95 7.63
N TYR A 82 9.02 8.16 7.60
CA TYR A 82 10.46 8.37 7.62
C TYR A 82 11.11 7.76 8.86
N ASN A 83 10.54 7.99 10.05
CA ASN A 83 11.04 7.43 11.31
C ASN A 83 11.01 5.90 11.29
N LEU A 84 9.92 5.30 10.82
CA LEU A 84 9.80 3.84 10.74
C LEU A 84 10.71 3.21 9.68
N ALA A 85 10.92 3.89 8.54
CA ALA A 85 11.78 3.40 7.47
C ALA A 85 13.26 3.42 7.89
N ASN A 86 13.69 4.50 8.56
CA ASN A 86 15.08 4.75 8.97
C ASN A 86 15.41 4.29 10.39
N GLU A 87 14.48 3.64 11.08
CA GLU A 87 14.67 3.07 12.42
C GLU A 87 14.95 4.13 13.50
N ILE A 88 14.38 5.32 13.33
CA ILE A 88 14.45 6.45 14.28
C ILE A 88 13.22 6.37 15.19
N ASP A 89 13.44 6.40 16.52
CA ASP A 89 12.36 6.46 17.53
C ASP A 89 11.20 5.49 17.29
N VAL A 90 11.52 4.26 16.84
CA VAL A 90 10.56 3.28 16.34
C VAL A 90 9.48 2.96 17.38
N GLU A 91 9.85 2.81 18.65
CA GLU A 91 8.90 2.51 19.71
C GLU A 91 7.91 3.65 19.95
N ALA A 92 8.40 4.89 20.05
CA ALA A 92 7.57 6.06 20.26
C ALA A 92 6.61 6.27 19.08
N THR A 93 7.15 6.16 17.86
CA THR A 93 6.37 6.28 16.62
C THR A 93 5.30 5.20 16.52
N ARG A 94 5.62 3.94 16.84
CA ARG A 94 4.62 2.85 16.89
C ARG A 94 3.54 3.08 17.93
N ARG A 95 3.90 3.57 19.13
CA ARG A 95 2.90 3.90 20.16
C ARG A 95 1.95 5.00 19.68
N LYS A 96 2.48 6.04 19.02
CA LYS A 96 1.69 7.11 18.43
C LYS A 96 0.72 6.59 17.37
N VAL A 97 1.19 5.74 16.45
CA VAL A 97 0.33 5.09 15.44
C VAL A 97 -0.75 4.23 16.08
N GLU A 98 -0.41 3.40 17.06
CA GLU A 98 -1.40 2.55 17.75
C GLU A 98 -2.41 3.34 18.59
N GLN A 99 -2.00 4.48 19.15
CA GLN A 99 -2.92 5.40 19.81
C GLN A 99 -3.88 6.02 18.79
N TYR A 100 -3.36 6.56 17.68
CA TYR A 100 -4.17 7.13 16.61
C TYR A 100 -5.20 6.13 16.08
N LYS A 101 -4.80 4.88 15.85
CA LYS A 101 -5.70 3.80 15.39
C LYS A 101 -6.84 3.51 16.37
N ARG A 102 -6.56 3.55 17.67
CA ARG A 102 -7.57 3.32 18.70
C ARG A 102 -8.57 4.48 18.76
N GLU A 103 -8.08 5.71 18.73
CA GLU A 103 -8.89 6.93 18.84
C GLU A 103 -9.71 7.18 17.56
N ASN A 104 -9.16 6.89 16.39
CA ASN A 104 -9.77 7.21 15.10
C ASN A 104 -10.43 6.00 14.43
N LYS A 105 -10.60 4.87 15.12
CA LYS A 105 -11.09 3.59 14.54
C LYS A 105 -12.32 3.76 13.65
N VAL A 106 -13.31 4.54 14.09
CA VAL A 106 -14.56 4.79 13.34
C VAL A 106 -14.30 5.60 12.07
N GLN A 107 -13.49 6.67 12.17
CA GLN A 107 -13.10 7.49 11.02
C GLN A 107 -12.34 6.65 9.99
N ILE A 108 -11.38 5.85 10.45
CA ILE A 108 -10.58 4.96 9.60
C ILE A 108 -11.47 3.98 8.85
N GLN A 109 -12.42 3.34 9.55
CA GLN A 109 -13.35 2.39 8.92
C GLN A 109 -14.22 3.06 7.86
N LYS A 110 -14.73 4.27 8.12
CA LYS A 110 -15.50 5.04 7.12
C LYS A 110 -14.63 5.42 5.91
N GLY A 111 -13.41 5.90 6.14
CA GLY A 111 -12.49 6.27 5.06
C GLY A 111 -12.06 5.08 4.19
N LYS A 112 -12.05 3.85 4.73
CA LYS A 112 -11.76 2.63 3.94
C LYS A 112 -12.85 2.24 2.97
N LEU A 113 -14.10 2.62 3.26
CA LEU A 113 -15.26 2.32 2.41
C LEU A 113 -15.51 3.41 1.37
N LYS A 114 -14.92 4.60 1.55
CA LYS A 114 -15.09 5.72 0.65
C LYS A 114 -14.05 5.62 -0.47
N ALA A 115 -14.48 5.25 -1.68
CA ALA A 115 -13.64 5.38 -2.86
C ALA A 115 -13.20 6.84 -3.04
N SER A 116 -12.00 7.07 -3.58
CA SER A 116 -11.65 8.45 -3.98
C SER A 116 -12.58 8.91 -5.09
N LYS A 117 -12.94 10.20 -5.13
CA LYS A 117 -13.65 10.74 -6.31
C LYS A 117 -12.86 10.47 -7.60
N ASP A 118 -11.53 10.53 -7.49
CA ASP A 118 -10.64 10.20 -8.59
C ASP A 118 -10.67 8.70 -8.93
N GLU A 119 -10.84 7.83 -7.94
CA GLU A 119 -10.91 6.39 -8.13
C GLU A 119 -12.24 6.00 -8.80
N GLU A 120 -13.36 6.57 -8.34
CA GLU A 120 -14.68 6.43 -8.97
C GLU A 120 -14.64 6.93 -10.43
N TYR A 121 -14.05 8.10 -10.67
CA TYR A 121 -13.91 8.66 -12.02
C TYR A 121 -13.04 7.80 -12.94
N LEU A 122 -11.92 7.26 -12.42
CA LEU A 122 -11.06 6.36 -13.18
C LEU A 122 -11.75 5.03 -13.49
N GLU A 123 -12.53 4.48 -12.56
CA GLU A 123 -13.32 3.27 -12.78
C GLU A 123 -14.36 3.45 -13.89
N GLU A 124 -15.06 4.59 -13.92
CA GLU A 124 -16.01 4.94 -14.98
C GLU A 124 -15.34 5.03 -16.35
N LEU A 125 -14.19 5.70 -16.44
CA LEU A 125 -13.41 5.80 -17.68
C LEU A 125 -12.98 4.43 -18.20
N LEU A 126 -12.49 3.55 -17.31
CA LEU A 126 -12.09 2.19 -17.66
C LEU A 126 -13.28 1.34 -18.13
N GLU A 127 -14.46 1.55 -17.57
CA GLU A 127 -15.67 0.85 -18.01
C GLU A 127 -16.10 1.29 -19.41
N LEU A 128 -16.08 2.59 -19.70
CA LEU A 128 -16.37 3.12 -21.03
C LEU A 128 -15.40 2.58 -22.09
N GLU A 129 -14.10 2.55 -21.78
CA GLU A 129 -13.08 2.00 -22.70
C GLU A 129 -13.31 0.50 -22.96
N ARG A 130 -13.69 -0.28 -21.94
CA ARG A 130 -14.05 -1.70 -22.10
C ARG A 130 -15.27 -1.89 -23.00
N GLN A 131 -16.30 -1.06 -22.84
CA GLN A 131 -17.50 -1.12 -23.69
C GLN A 131 -17.18 -0.75 -25.15
N GLU A 132 -16.36 0.28 -25.37
CA GLU A 132 -15.96 0.69 -26.72
C GLU A 132 -15.14 -0.41 -27.43
N THR A 133 -14.20 -1.01 -26.71
CA THR A 133 -13.36 -2.08 -27.25
C THR A 133 -14.16 -3.34 -27.56
N GLU A 134 -15.15 -3.69 -26.73
CA GLU A 134 -16.08 -4.78 -27.00
C GLU A 134 -16.95 -4.50 -28.22
N MET A 135 -17.57 -3.31 -28.31
CA MET A 135 -18.36 -2.92 -29.49
C MET A 135 -17.53 -2.95 -30.78
N ARG A 136 -16.28 -2.46 -30.75
CA ARG A 136 -15.39 -2.49 -31.91
C ARG A 136 -15.07 -3.94 -32.32
N ARG A 137 -14.84 -4.83 -31.35
CA ARG A 137 -14.58 -6.25 -31.62
C ARG A 137 -15.80 -6.92 -32.25
N ASP A 138 -17.00 -6.64 -31.73
CA ASP A 138 -18.23 -7.22 -32.24
C ASP A 138 -18.55 -6.71 -33.65
N GLN A 139 -18.35 -5.41 -33.92
CA GLN A 139 -18.47 -4.84 -35.27
C GLN A 139 -17.53 -5.51 -36.28
N LEU A 140 -16.27 -5.74 -35.90
CA LEU A 140 -15.32 -6.44 -36.77
C LEU A 140 -15.75 -7.89 -37.03
N ALA A 141 -16.24 -8.60 -36.00
CA ALA A 141 -16.72 -9.96 -36.14
C ALA A 141 -17.96 -10.05 -37.05
N GLU A 142 -18.86 -9.06 -36.99
CA GLU A 142 -20.03 -9.00 -37.88
C GLU A 142 -19.63 -8.70 -39.33
N VAL A 143 -18.65 -7.82 -39.56
CA VAL A 143 -18.10 -7.57 -40.90
C VAL A 143 -17.42 -8.82 -41.47
N GLU A 144 -16.68 -9.58 -40.66
CA GLU A 144 -16.02 -10.82 -41.08
C GLU A 144 -17.03 -11.92 -41.44
N LYS A 145 -18.15 -12.05 -40.69
CA LYS A 145 -19.23 -13.00 -41.02
C LYS A 145 -19.99 -12.64 -42.29
N ALA A 146 -20.01 -11.36 -42.66
CA ALA A 146 -20.72 -10.85 -43.82
C ALA A 146 -19.90 -10.93 -45.13
N ALA A 147 -18.59 -11.22 -45.03
CA ALA A 147 -17.67 -11.41 -46.15
C ALA A 147 -17.59 -12.88 -46.57
#